data_AF-A0A972TMA6-F1
#
_entry.id   AF-A0A972TMA6-F1
#
_cell.length_a   1.000
_cell.length_b   1.000
_cell.length_c   1.000
_cell.angle_alpha   90.00
_cell.angle_beta   90.00
_cell.angle_gamma   90.00
#
_symmetry.space_group_name_H-M   'P 1'
#
loop_
_entity.id
_entity.type
_entity.pdbx_description
1 polymer ?
#
loop_
_entity_poly.entity_id
_entity_poly.type
_entity_poly.pdbx_seq_one_letter_code
_entity_poly.pdbx_strand_id
1 'polypeptide(L)'
;MGDDIKEHDIVLEPNTVLLAENMVGWLDMMYRTLPLKDGESLTVPVIFPGDFGIDNLVIDVRLEEPVVEGETVTIYVCTVPALGEIHYVSKSGRLLTVQIPEKNVTIELADVSSYS
;
A
#
# COMPACT_ATOMS: atom_id res chain seq x y z
N MET A 1 28.54 31.88 5.92
CA MET A 1 27.15 31.73 6.37
C MET A 1 27.01 30.25 6.64
N GLY A 2 27.01 29.84 7.91
CA GLY A 2 26.83 28.42 8.24
C GLY A 2 25.35 28.11 8.07
N ASP A 3 25.03 27.05 7.31
CA ASP A 3 23.66 26.55 7.28
C ASP A 3 23.32 26.06 8.69
N ASP A 4 22.37 26.72 9.35
CA ASP A 4 21.79 26.25 10.59
C ASP A 4 21.06 24.93 10.30
N ILE A 5 21.68 23.81 10.65
CA ILE A 5 21.04 22.50 10.61
C ILE A 5 19.93 22.52 11.66
N LYS A 6 18.67 22.51 11.21
CA LYS A 6 17.51 22.36 12.09
C LYS A 6 17.25 20.88 12.32
N GLU A 7 17.60 20.41 13.51
CA GLU A 7 17.21 19.08 13.97
C GLU A 7 15.72 19.08 14.38
N HIS A 8 14.97 18.07 13.92
CA HIS A 8 13.58 17.85 14.25
C HIS A 8 13.39 16.40 14.71
N ASP A 9 12.97 16.23 15.97
CA ASP A 9 12.64 14.92 16.51
C ASP A 9 11.24 14.48 16.06
N ILE A 10 11.16 13.29 15.48
CA ILE A 10 9.90 12.67 15.04
C ILE A 10 9.70 11.39 15.86
N VAL A 11 8.60 11.34 16.63
CA VAL A 11 8.23 10.15 17.39
C VAL A 11 7.39 9.24 16.49
N LEU A 12 7.88 8.03 16.22
CA LEU A 12 7.19 7.04 15.40
C LEU A 12 6.29 6.15 16.25
N GLU A 13 5.07 5.91 15.77
CA GLU A 13 4.17 4.93 16.38
C GLU A 13 4.57 3.50 15.96
N PRO A 14 4.18 2.48 16.73
CA PRO A 14 4.35 1.10 16.30
C PRO A 14 3.66 0.86 14.94
N ASN A 15 4.35 0.16 14.04
CA ASN A 15 3.91 -0.15 12.67
C ASN A 15 3.86 1.04 11.69
N THR A 16 4.52 2.16 11.98
CA THR A 16 4.72 3.23 10.98
C THR A 16 5.50 2.71 9.76
N VAL A 17 5.00 3.02 8.55
CA VAL A 17 5.62 2.63 7.28
C VAL A 17 6.29 3.83 6.60
N LEU A 18 7.47 3.60 6.04
CA LEU A 18 8.22 4.58 5.26
C LEU A 18 7.70 4.67 3.82
N LEU A 19 7.40 5.88 3.35
CA LEU A 19 7.06 6.15 1.94
C LEU A 19 8.09 7.11 1.31
N ALA A 20 8.91 6.62 0.39
CA ALA A 20 9.92 7.38 -0.35
C ALA A 20 9.85 7.09 -1.87
N GLU A 21 10.77 7.63 -2.69
CA GLU A 21 10.78 7.62 -4.19
C GLU A 21 10.74 6.24 -4.90
N ASN A 22 10.41 5.16 -4.20
CA ASN A 22 10.01 3.86 -4.76
C ASN A 22 8.75 3.35 -4.04
N MET A 23 7.63 4.06 -4.22
CA MET A 23 6.38 3.83 -3.47
C MET A 23 5.89 2.39 -3.56
N VAL A 24 6.04 1.72 -4.71
CA VAL A 24 5.45 0.40 -4.93
C VAL A 24 6.11 -0.70 -4.09
N GLY A 25 7.44 -0.65 -3.93
CA GLY A 25 8.14 -1.61 -3.06
C GLY A 25 7.78 -1.45 -1.58
N TRP A 26 7.57 -0.21 -1.14
CA TRP A 26 7.11 0.07 0.23
C TRP A 26 5.68 -0.40 0.47
N LEU A 27 4.79 -0.24 -0.51
CA LEU A 27 3.42 -0.76 -0.45
C LEU A 27 3.40 -2.29 -0.37
N ASP A 28 4.22 -3.01 -1.15
CA ASP A 28 4.32 -4.48 -1.03
C ASP A 28 4.78 -4.92 0.37
N MET A 29 5.76 -4.23 0.96
CA MET A 29 6.21 -4.53 2.32
C MET A 29 5.13 -4.23 3.37
N MET A 30 4.39 -3.12 3.21
CA MET A 30 3.28 -2.75 4.08
C MET A 30 2.20 -3.84 4.08
N TYR A 31 1.73 -4.28 2.91
CA TYR A 31 0.65 -5.25 2.84
C TYR A 31 0.98 -6.62 3.42
N ARG A 32 2.26 -6.99 3.46
CA ARG A 32 2.72 -8.24 4.11
C ARG A 32 2.59 -8.21 5.63
N THR A 33 2.47 -7.04 6.25
CA THR A 33 2.39 -6.89 7.71
C THR A 33 1.00 -6.48 8.18
N LEU A 34 0.17 -5.90 7.31
CA LEU A 34 -1.18 -5.48 7.66
C LEU A 34 -2.12 -6.68 7.83
N PRO A 35 -2.96 -6.68 8.88
CA PRO A 35 -3.96 -7.73 9.10
C PRO A 35 -5.21 -7.50 8.23
N LEU A 36 -5.08 -7.65 6.92
CA LEU A 36 -6.18 -7.41 5.96
C LEU A 36 -7.38 -8.34 6.21
N LYS A 37 -8.58 -7.75 6.23
CA LYS A 37 -9.85 -8.47 6.38
C LYS A 37 -10.92 -7.85 5.50
N ASP A 38 -11.81 -8.69 4.99
CA ASP A 38 -12.91 -8.26 4.14
C ASP A 38 -13.85 -7.29 4.87
N GLY A 39 -14.17 -6.18 4.21
CA GLY A 39 -15.09 -5.16 4.72
C GLY A 39 -14.53 -4.24 5.81
N GLU A 40 -13.24 -4.34 6.14
CA GLU A 40 -12.61 -3.45 7.13
C GLU A 40 -11.91 -2.26 6.47
N SER A 41 -11.93 -1.12 7.17
CA SER A 41 -11.09 0.04 6.87
C SER A 41 -9.95 0.10 7.88
N LEU A 42 -8.72 0.10 7.39
CA LEU A 42 -7.50 0.20 8.19
C LEU A 42 -6.98 1.64 8.15
N THR A 43 -6.51 2.14 9.29
CA THR A 43 -5.77 3.40 9.36
C THR A 43 -4.30 3.07 9.64
N VAL A 44 -3.42 3.43 8.72
CA VAL A 44 -2.00 3.07 8.75
C VAL A 44 -1.16 4.34 8.87
N PRO A 45 -0.40 4.53 9.95
CA PRO A 45 0.50 5.67 10.07
C PRO A 45 1.65 5.53 9.07
N VAL A 46 1.91 6.59 8.31
CA VAL A 46 2.98 6.66 7.31
C VAL A 46 3.87 7.86 7.56
N ILE A 47 5.14 7.73 7.23
CA ILE A 47 6.09 8.84 7.24
C ILE A 47 6.58 9.14 5.82
N PHE A 48 6.56 10.43 5.46
CA PHE A 48 7.10 10.96 4.21
C PHE A 48 8.42 11.69 4.52
N PRO A 49 9.59 11.07 4.26
CA PRO A 49 10.88 11.65 4.61
C PRO A 49 11.18 12.97 3.90
N GLY A 50 10.65 13.13 2.68
CA GLY A 50 10.83 14.37 1.92
C GLY A 50 10.24 15.59 2.62
N ASP A 51 9.14 15.38 3.36
CA ASP A 51 8.43 16.44 4.07
C ASP A 51 8.62 16.37 5.60
N PHE A 52 9.38 15.39 6.09
CA PHE A 52 9.55 15.10 7.52
C PHE A 52 8.22 15.01 8.28
N GLY A 53 7.16 14.55 7.60
CA GLY A 53 5.79 14.52 8.10
C GLY A 53 5.30 13.11 8.36
N ILE A 54 4.51 12.95 9.43
CA ILE A 54 3.69 11.76 9.67
C ILE A 54 2.26 12.06 9.22
N ASP A 55 1.65 11.11 8.53
CA ASP A 55 0.22 11.15 8.18
C ASP A 55 -0.41 9.76 8.39
N ASN A 56 -1.71 9.64 8.13
CA ASN A 56 -2.44 8.39 8.18
C ASN A 56 -3.04 8.06 6.81
N LEU A 57 -2.71 6.89 6.27
CA LEU A 57 -3.41 6.33 5.13
C LEU A 57 -4.62 5.53 5.61
N VAL A 58 -5.80 5.91 5.13
CA VAL A 58 -6.99 5.07 5.22
C VAL A 58 -6.98 4.09 4.05
N ILE A 59 -7.16 2.81 4.36
CA ILE A 59 -7.18 1.71 3.39
C ILE A 59 -8.49 0.95 3.56
N ASP A 60 -9.37 1.03 2.56
CA ASP A 60 -10.62 0.27 2.55
C ASP A 60 -10.40 -1.07 1.88
N VAL A 61 -10.70 -2.16 2.58
CA VAL A 61 -10.40 -3.52 2.14
C VAL A 61 -11.69 -4.25 1.78
N ARG A 62 -11.70 -4.90 0.62
CA ARG A 62 -12.71 -5.88 0.24
C ARG A 62 -12.08 -7.13 -0.35
N LEU A 63 -12.78 -8.24 -0.27
CA LEU A 63 -12.39 -9.49 -0.91
C LEU A 63 -13.00 -9.58 -2.31
N GLU A 64 -12.22 -10.02 -3.29
CA GLU A 64 -12.73 -10.40 -4.60
C GLU A 64 -12.22 -11.80 -4.97
N GLU A 65 -13.01 -12.50 -5.79
CA GLU A 65 -12.70 -13.85 -6.27
C GLU A 65 -12.70 -13.91 -7.81
N PRO A 66 -11.76 -13.21 -8.48
CA PRO A 66 -11.64 -13.29 -9.92
C PRO A 66 -11.28 -14.70 -10.40
N VAL A 67 -11.68 -15.00 -11.64
CA VAL A 67 -11.23 -16.19 -12.35
C VAL A 67 -10.02 -15.83 -13.20
N VAL A 68 -8.87 -16.44 -12.91
CA VAL A 68 -7.62 -16.25 -13.65
C VAL A 68 -7.13 -17.60 -14.16
N GLU A 69 -6.89 -17.71 -15.46
CA GLU A 69 -6.51 -18.97 -16.13
C GLU A 69 -7.46 -20.17 -15.86
N GLY A 70 -8.72 -19.88 -15.54
CA GLY A 70 -9.74 -20.89 -15.23
C GLY A 70 -9.80 -21.30 -13.77
N GLU A 71 -8.96 -20.74 -12.91
CA GLU A 71 -8.99 -20.95 -11.45
C GLU A 71 -9.58 -19.74 -10.75
N THR A 72 -10.42 -19.98 -9.73
CA THR A 72 -10.93 -18.91 -8.86
C THR A 72 -9.87 -18.58 -7.82
N VAL A 73 -9.45 -17.33 -7.78
CA VAL A 73 -8.43 -16.88 -6.84
C VAL A 73 -9.00 -15.84 -5.91
N THR A 74 -8.79 -15.99 -4.61
CA THR A 74 -9.16 -14.96 -3.64
C THR A 74 -8.06 -13.91 -3.49
N ILE A 75 -8.42 -12.64 -3.66
CA ILE A 75 -7.54 -11.49 -3.44
C ILE A 75 -8.22 -10.44 -2.56
N TYR A 76 -7.41 -9.62 -1.91
CA TYR A 76 -7.85 -8.37 -1.32
C TYR A 76 -7.74 -7.24 -2.34
N VAL A 77 -8.79 -6.45 -2.45
CA VAL A 77 -8.78 -5.19 -3.18
C VAL A 77 -8.82 -4.06 -2.16
N CYS A 78 -7.73 -3.30 -2.11
CA CYS A 78 -7.50 -2.25 -1.16
C CYS A 78 -7.59 -0.90 -1.87
N THR A 79 -8.56 -0.08 -1.51
CA THR A 79 -8.66 1.29 -2.01
C THR A 79 -7.94 2.23 -1.05
N VAL A 80 -7.07 3.10 -1.58
CA VAL A 80 -6.28 4.07 -0.80
C VAL A 80 -6.64 5.48 -1.29
N PRO A 81 -7.70 6.11 -0.74
CA PRO A 81 -8.22 7.36 -1.28
C PRO A 81 -7.22 8.50 -1.30
N ALA A 82 -6.36 8.60 -0.28
CA ALA A 82 -5.35 9.65 -0.19
C ALA A 82 -4.31 9.60 -1.33
N LEU A 83 -4.08 8.42 -1.92
CA LEU A 83 -3.19 8.24 -3.07
C LEU A 83 -3.97 8.24 -4.40
N GLY A 84 -5.29 8.06 -4.36
CA GLY A 84 -6.11 7.85 -5.55
C GLY A 84 -5.83 6.51 -6.22
N GLU A 85 -5.43 5.49 -5.44
CA GLU A 85 -4.96 4.20 -5.94
C GLU A 85 -5.84 3.04 -5.48
N ILE A 86 -5.85 1.96 -6.28
CA ILE A 86 -6.45 0.67 -5.96
C ILE A 86 -5.37 -0.39 -6.04
N HIS A 87 -5.18 -1.14 -4.97
CA HIS A 87 -4.16 -2.16 -4.82
C HIS A 87 -4.80 -3.54 -4.78
N TYR A 88 -4.29 -4.46 -5.59
CA TYR A 88 -4.70 -5.86 -5.60
C TYR A 88 -3.63 -6.66 -4.88
N VAL A 89 -4.02 -7.36 -3.83
CA VAL A 89 -3.11 -7.99 -2.88
C VAL A 89 -3.51 -9.44 -2.69
N SER A 90 -2.56 -10.37 -2.74
CA SER A 90 -2.81 -11.78 -2.47
C SER A 90 -3.21 -12.02 -1.01
N LYS A 91 -3.75 -13.22 -0.69
CA LYS A 91 -4.00 -13.60 0.70
C LYS A 91 -2.75 -13.60 1.60
N SER A 92 -1.56 -13.76 1.01
CA SER A 92 -0.30 -13.69 1.74
C SER A 92 0.23 -12.25 1.92
N GLY A 93 -0.54 -11.23 1.51
CA GLY A 93 -0.15 -9.83 1.60
C GLY A 93 0.79 -9.35 0.49
N ARG A 94 0.99 -10.12 -0.59
CA ARG A 94 1.84 -9.66 -1.72
C ARG A 94 1.05 -8.71 -2.61
N LEU A 95 1.63 -7.57 -2.96
CA LEU A 95 1.08 -6.63 -3.91
C LEU A 95 1.25 -7.18 -5.34
N LEU A 96 0.14 -7.35 -6.04
CA LEU A 96 0.07 -7.95 -7.37
C LEU A 96 -0.07 -6.87 -8.43
N THR A 97 -0.94 -5.89 -8.18
CA THR A 97 -1.26 -4.83 -9.13
C THR A 97 -1.58 -3.53 -8.39
N VAL A 98 -1.16 -2.41 -8.97
CA VAL A 98 -1.57 -1.06 -8.59
C VAL A 98 -2.30 -0.42 -9.76
N GLN A 99 -3.51 0.08 -9.52
CA GLN A 99 -4.27 0.86 -10.48
C GLN A 99 -4.37 2.30 -10.01
N ILE A 100 -4.19 3.24 -10.95
CA ILE A 100 -4.38 4.68 -10.75
C ILE A 100 -5.49 5.12 -11.71
N PRO A 101 -6.77 5.01 -11.32
CA PRO A 101 -7.90 5.18 -12.24
C PRO A 101 -7.93 6.54 -12.93
N GLU A 102 -7.62 7.61 -12.22
CA GLU A 102 -7.62 8.98 -12.77
C GLU A 102 -6.60 9.16 -13.91
N LYS A 103 -5.52 8.38 -13.89
CA LYS A 103 -4.46 8.43 -14.91
C LYS A 103 -4.59 7.33 -15.96
N ASN A 104 -5.56 6.41 -15.80
CA ASN A 104 -5.69 5.21 -16.61
C ASN A 104 -4.38 4.40 -16.69
N VAL A 105 -3.71 4.26 -15.55
CA VAL A 105 -2.45 3.52 -15.41
C VAL A 105 -2.68 2.27 -14.56
N THR A 106 -2.13 1.16 -15.02
CA THR A 106 -2.04 -0.10 -14.28
C THR A 106 -0.59 -0.55 -14.25
N ILE A 107 -0.11 -0.90 -13.06
CA ILE A 107 1.23 -1.42 -12.82
C ILE A 107 1.09 -2.85 -12.30
N GLU A 108 1.61 -3.82 -13.06
CA GLU A 108 1.62 -5.24 -12.69
C GLU A 108 2.99 -5.60 -12.11
N LEU A 109 3.01 -6.24 -10.94
CA LEU A 109 4.21 -6.48 -10.15
C LEU A 109 4.55 -7.95 -10.00
N ALA A 110 3.53 -8.80 -10.09
CA ALA A 110 3.68 -10.24 -9.99
C ALA A 110 2.83 -10.91 -11.06
N ASP A 111 3.39 -11.98 -11.64
CA ASP A 111 2.71 -12.77 -12.66
C ASP A 111 1.49 -13.48 -12.05
N VAL A 112 0.56 -13.93 -12.91
CA VAL A 112 -0.68 -14.62 -12.52
C VAL A 112 -0.42 -15.80 -11.57
N SER A 113 0.73 -16.46 -11.70
CA SER A 113 1.18 -17.53 -10.80
C SER A 113 1.42 -17.11 -9.33
N SER A 114 1.38 -15.82 -9.01
CA SER A 114 1.55 -15.28 -7.66
C SER A 114 0.23 -15.02 -6.93
N TYR A 115 -0.90 -15.31 -7.59
CA TYR A 115 -2.24 -15.20 -7.03
C TYR A 115 -2.60 -16.41 -6.14
N SER A 116 -1.94 -17.56 -6.36
CA SER A 116 -2.17 -18.84 -5.67
C SER A 116 -1.52 -18.97 -4.29
#